data_AF-A0A352R908-F1
#
_entry.id   AF-A0A352R908-F1
#
_cell.length_a   1.000
_cell.length_b   1.000
_cell.length_c   1.000
_cell.angle_alpha   90.00
_cell.angle_beta   90.00
_cell.angle_gamma   90.00
#
_symmetry.space_group_name_H-M   'P 1'
#
loop_
_entity.id
_entity.type
_entity.pdbx_description
1 polymer ?
#
loop_
_entity_poly.entity_id
_entity_poly.type
_entity_poly.pdbx_seq_one_letter_code
_entity_poly.pdbx_strand_id
1 'polypeptide(L)'
;MFTIQKNMSDNNKPFSSFVIEPHFYDELNGDMEKIISYLEFIRLNINDLFKHKHSKYYIILYGDFRGNSAPAIGVINNDAIESKDFEDFDDLYNRVEEWVNLIGLDTIEEKSKELNVPKWKEILEIKQYPRE
;
A
#
# COMPACT_ATOMS: atom_id res chain seq x y z
N MET A 1 -14.17 12.93 -2.80
CA MET A 1 -13.61 13.61 -1.61
C MET A 1 -13.88 12.67 -0.44
N PHE A 2 -12.88 11.90 0.00
CA PHE A 2 -13.05 10.85 1.00
C PHE A 2 -12.23 11.15 2.26
N THR A 3 -12.83 10.93 3.42
CA THR A 3 -12.29 11.32 4.72
C THR A 3 -11.68 10.12 5.42
N ILE A 4 -10.36 10.11 5.60
CA ILE A 4 -9.65 9.18 6.47
C ILE A 4 -10.09 9.45 7.92
N GLN A 5 -10.60 8.43 8.64
CA GLN A 5 -11.00 8.58 10.04
C GLN A 5 -9.78 8.94 10.90
N LYS A 6 -9.81 10.18 11.40
CA LYS A 6 -8.74 10.89 12.10
C LYS A 6 -8.70 10.49 13.57
N ASN A 7 -7.68 9.74 13.97
CA ASN A 7 -7.22 9.66 15.36
C ASN A 7 -5.70 9.81 15.39
N MET A 8 -5.21 11.04 15.21
CA MET A 8 -3.86 11.45 15.61
C MET A 8 -3.94 12.84 16.24
N SER A 9 -3.30 13.00 17.40
CA SER A 9 -3.18 14.26 18.12
C SER A 9 -2.57 15.34 17.21
N ASP A 10 -3.09 16.57 17.28
CA ASP A 10 -2.88 17.63 16.29
C ASP A 10 -1.42 18.13 16.11
N ASN A 11 -0.42 17.54 16.79
CA ASN A 11 1.01 17.86 16.62
C ASN A 11 1.82 16.83 15.79
N ASN A 12 1.19 15.73 15.34
CA ASN A 12 1.85 14.66 14.58
C ASN A 12 1.11 14.32 13.27
N LYS A 13 0.42 15.30 12.68
CA LYS A 13 -0.20 15.06 11.37
C LYS A 13 0.89 14.79 10.34
N PRO A 14 0.76 13.72 9.55
CA PRO A 14 1.67 13.49 8.45
C PRO A 14 1.54 14.63 7.43
N PHE A 15 2.66 14.96 6.79
CA PHE A 15 2.67 15.96 5.71
C PHE A 15 1.79 15.51 4.55
N SER A 16 1.74 14.20 4.30
CA SER A 16 0.83 13.61 3.31
C SER A 16 0.44 12.16 3.65
N SER A 17 -0.69 11.70 3.13
CA SER A 17 -1.17 10.33 3.29
C SER A 17 -1.91 9.86 2.05
N PHE A 18 -1.55 8.68 1.54
CA PHE A 18 -2.05 8.13 0.27
C PHE A 18 -2.35 6.65 0.37
N VAL A 19 -3.12 6.14 -0.60
CA VAL A 19 -3.43 4.72 -0.75
C VAL A 19 -3.03 4.29 -2.15
N ILE A 20 -2.32 3.18 -2.26
CA ILE A 20 -1.98 2.54 -3.52
C ILE A 20 -2.75 1.22 -3.59
N GLU A 21 -3.58 1.10 -4.62
CA GLU A 21 -4.43 -0.05 -4.89
C GLU A 21 -4.13 -0.55 -6.32
N PRO A 22 -3.19 -1.49 -6.47
CA PRO A 22 -2.81 -1.91 -7.81
C PRO A 22 -3.88 -2.74 -8.52
N HIS A 23 -3.94 -2.68 -9.86
CA HIS A 23 -5.06 -3.25 -10.64
C HIS A 23 -5.15 -4.79 -10.68
N PHE A 24 -4.16 -5.53 -10.17
CA PHE A 24 -4.09 -6.99 -10.30
C PHE A 24 -5.17 -7.77 -9.53
N TYR A 25 -6.05 -7.10 -8.79
CA TYR A 25 -7.02 -7.75 -7.88
C TYR A 25 -8.03 -8.59 -8.65
N ASP A 26 -8.42 -8.11 -9.83
CA ASP A 26 -9.33 -8.81 -10.74
C ASP A 26 -8.69 -10.12 -11.27
N GLU A 27 -7.39 -10.10 -11.54
CA GLU A 27 -6.63 -11.27 -12.02
C GLU A 27 -6.49 -12.35 -10.94
N LEU A 28 -6.57 -11.96 -9.67
CA LEU A 28 -6.49 -12.86 -8.52
C LEU A 28 -7.86 -13.38 -8.05
N ASN A 29 -8.95 -13.06 -8.76
CA ASN A 29 -10.31 -13.49 -8.43
C ASN A 29 -10.71 -13.24 -6.96
N GLY A 30 -10.19 -12.16 -6.35
CA GLY A 30 -10.48 -11.81 -4.97
C GLY A 30 -9.83 -12.71 -3.90
N ASP A 31 -8.79 -13.48 -4.25
CA ASP A 31 -7.98 -14.21 -3.26
C ASP A 31 -7.21 -13.24 -2.35
N MET A 32 -7.81 -12.89 -1.22
CA MET A 32 -7.27 -11.89 -0.29
C MET A 32 -5.91 -12.28 0.29
N GLU A 33 -5.65 -13.57 0.50
CA GLU A 33 -4.36 -14.03 1.02
C GLU A 33 -3.27 -13.80 -0.03
N LYS A 34 -3.56 -14.13 -1.29
CA LYS A 34 -2.66 -13.89 -2.41
C LYS A 34 -2.44 -12.39 -2.64
N ILE A 35 -3.50 -11.58 -2.61
CA ILE A 35 -3.42 -10.13 -2.73
C ILE A 35 -2.51 -9.53 -1.64
N ILE A 36 -2.68 -9.92 -0.37
CA ILE A 36 -1.82 -9.44 0.73
C ILE A 36 -0.35 -9.77 0.45
N SER A 37 -0.06 -11.00 0.02
CA SER A 37 1.32 -11.41 -0.28
C SER A 37 1.95 -10.57 -1.41
N TYR A 38 1.16 -10.21 -2.43
CA TYR A 38 1.62 -9.40 -3.56
C TYR A 38 1.86 -7.96 -3.13
N LEU A 39 0.92 -7.39 -2.38
CA LEU A 39 1.07 -6.05 -1.81
C LEU A 39 2.27 -5.97 -0.88
N GLU A 40 2.56 -7.01 -0.10
CA GLU A 40 3.75 -7.03 0.75
C GLU A 40 5.02 -6.97 -0.08
N PHE A 41 5.12 -7.80 -1.12
CA PHE A 41 6.26 -7.76 -2.03
C PHE A 41 6.45 -6.36 -2.63
N ILE A 42 5.38 -5.74 -3.13
CA ILE A 42 5.42 -4.38 -3.69
C ILE A 42 5.87 -3.38 -2.62
N ARG A 43 5.27 -3.45 -1.44
CA ARG A 43 5.54 -2.56 -0.30
C ARG A 43 7.00 -2.62 0.16
N LEU A 44 7.64 -3.79 0.12
CA LEU A 44 9.04 -3.94 0.50
C LEU A 44 10.00 -3.31 -0.52
N ASN A 45 9.62 -3.30 -1.80
CA ASN A 45 10.44 -2.79 -2.90
C ASN A 45 10.12 -1.33 -3.27
N ILE A 46 9.03 -0.76 -2.75
CA ILE A 46 8.56 0.58 -3.14
C ILE A 46 9.60 1.67 -2.87
N ASN A 47 10.39 1.57 -1.79
CA ASN A 47 11.43 2.56 -1.51
C ASN A 47 12.50 2.62 -2.59
N ASP A 48 12.82 1.50 -3.22
CA ASP A 48 13.83 1.44 -4.28
C ASP A 48 13.35 2.14 -5.56
N LEU A 49 12.02 2.18 -5.78
CA LEU A 49 11.40 2.87 -6.90
C LEU A 49 11.45 4.39 -6.74
N PHE A 50 11.28 4.88 -5.51
CA PHE A 50 11.09 6.31 -5.25
C PHE A 50 12.25 7.01 -4.54
N LYS A 51 13.23 6.25 -4.02
CA LYS A 51 14.35 6.77 -3.19
C LYS A 51 13.89 7.56 -1.96
N HIS A 52 12.63 7.38 -1.54
CA HIS A 52 12.07 8.00 -0.35
C HIS A 52 12.58 7.25 0.90
N LYS A 53 13.29 7.97 1.77
CA LYS A 53 13.91 7.42 2.98
C LYS A 53 13.03 7.62 4.22
N HIS A 54 12.12 8.60 4.19
CA HIS A 54 11.31 8.98 5.35
C HIS A 54 9.84 8.58 5.22
N SER A 55 9.45 8.01 4.08
CA SER A 55 8.13 7.44 3.85
C SER A 55 7.93 6.12 4.59
N LYS A 56 6.77 5.95 5.21
CA LYS A 56 6.33 4.71 5.85
C LYS A 56 5.21 4.09 5.05
N TYR A 57 5.26 2.78 4.89
CA TYR A 57 4.32 2.02 4.08
C TYR A 57 3.70 0.90 4.92
N TYR A 58 2.38 0.74 4.80
CA TYR A 58 1.58 -0.18 5.60
C TYR A 58 0.68 -0.99 4.69
N ILE A 59 0.41 -2.25 5.04
CA ILE A 59 -0.78 -2.91 4.51
C ILE A 59 -1.97 -2.44 5.34
N ILE A 60 -2.99 -1.88 4.71
CA ILE A 60 -4.15 -1.31 5.38
C ILE A 60 -5.43 -1.99 4.93
N LEU A 61 -6.43 -1.97 5.81
CA LEU A 61 -7.80 -2.23 5.43
C LEU A 61 -8.35 -1.00 4.68
N TYR A 62 -8.57 -1.14 3.37
CA TYR A 62 -9.19 -0.12 2.54
C TYR A 62 -10.60 -0.56 2.15
N GLY A 63 -11.56 0.36 2.15
CA GLY A 63 -12.95 0.04 1.91
C GLY A 63 -13.64 1.05 1.01
N ASP A 64 -14.55 0.55 0.18
CA ASP A 64 -15.38 1.37 -0.69
C ASP A 64 -16.64 1.87 0.05
N PHE A 65 -17.38 2.78 -0.60
CA PHE A 65 -18.63 3.33 -0.07
C PHE A 65 -19.78 2.30 0.00
N ARG A 66 -19.60 1.12 -0.60
CA ARG A 66 -20.57 0.03 -0.60
C ARG A 66 -20.33 -0.96 0.53
N GLY A 67 -19.28 -0.75 1.33
CA GLY A 67 -18.91 -1.61 2.44
C GLY A 67 -18.06 -2.81 2.02
N ASN A 68 -17.59 -2.86 0.77
CA ASN A 68 -16.57 -3.81 0.38
C ASN A 68 -15.25 -3.37 1.00
N SER A 69 -14.38 -4.33 1.30
CA SER A 69 -13.05 -4.03 1.81
C SER A 69 -12.01 -4.97 1.23
N ALA A 70 -10.84 -4.41 0.97
CA ALA A 70 -9.69 -5.10 0.43
C ALA A 70 -8.42 -4.58 1.14
N PRO A 71 -7.36 -5.38 1.18
CA PRO A 71 -6.06 -4.87 1.58
C PRO A 71 -5.57 -3.85 0.54
N ALA A 72 -4.81 -2.84 0.97
CA ALA A 72 -4.13 -1.88 0.09
C ALA A 72 -2.82 -1.42 0.72
N ILE A 73 -1.98 -0.69 0.00
CA ILE A 73 -0.76 -0.08 0.57
C ILE A 73 -1.10 1.35 1.00
N GLY A 74 -1.05 1.61 2.30
CA GLY A 74 -1.10 2.95 2.86
C GLY A 74 0.29 3.58 2.90
N VAL A 75 0.41 4.84 2.50
CA VAL A 75 1.66 5.61 2.53
C VAL A 75 1.50 6.79 3.48
N ILE A 76 2.46 6.95 4.38
CA ILE A 76 2.54 8.09 5.30
C ILE A 76 3.91 8.73 5.12
N ASN A 77 3.94 10.01 4.75
CA ASN A 77 5.17 10.79 4.67
C ASN A 77 5.19 11.89 5.74
N ASN A 78 6.28 11.94 6.51
CA ASN A 78 6.49 12.91 7.59
C ASN A 78 7.63 13.90 7.29
N ASP A 79 8.16 13.91 6.07
CA ASP A 79 9.24 14.78 5.62
C ASP A 79 8.74 15.81 4.60
N ALA A 80 8.96 17.09 4.88
CA ALA A 80 8.44 18.17 4.05
C ALA A 80 9.11 18.31 2.68
N ILE A 81 10.29 17.68 2.48
CA ILE A 81 11.00 17.69 1.21
C ILE A 81 10.48 16.55 0.34
N GLU A 82 10.44 15.32 0.89
CA GLU A 82 9.88 14.16 0.19
C GLU A 82 8.40 14.35 -0.11
N SER A 83 7.64 15.03 0.75
CA SER A 83 6.20 15.27 0.52
C SER A 83 5.90 15.98 -0.79
N LYS A 84 6.86 16.74 -1.35
CA LYS A 84 6.73 17.41 -2.65
C LYS A 84 6.71 16.41 -3.81
N ASP A 85 7.44 15.31 -3.68
CA ASP A 85 7.44 14.23 -4.66
C ASP A 85 6.10 13.46 -4.64
N PHE A 86 5.29 13.67 -3.60
CA PHE A 86 3.93 13.15 -3.50
C PHE A 86 2.84 14.18 -3.85
N GLU A 87 3.17 15.42 -4.23
CA GLU A 87 2.16 16.40 -4.66
C GLU A 87 1.45 15.96 -5.94
N ASP A 88 2.07 15.08 -6.73
CA ASP A 88 1.46 14.36 -7.85
C ASP A 88 1.23 12.88 -7.47
N PHE A 89 0.15 12.63 -6.73
CA PHE A 89 -0.25 11.27 -6.34
C PHE A 89 -0.41 10.33 -7.55
N ASP A 90 -0.84 10.87 -8.69
CA ASP A 90 -1.02 10.10 -9.91
C ASP A 90 0.33 9.55 -10.40
N ASP A 91 1.43 10.28 -10.21
CA ASP A 91 2.78 9.81 -10.55
C ASP A 91 3.24 8.64 -9.67
N LEU A 92 2.97 8.66 -8.35
CA LEU A 92 3.29 7.54 -7.45
C LEU A 92 2.53 6.27 -7.86
N TYR A 93 1.22 6.42 -8.05
CA TYR A 93 0.35 5.32 -8.44
C TYR A 93 0.78 4.72 -9.79
N ASN A 94 0.93 5.58 -10.81
CA ASN A 94 1.29 5.15 -12.15
C ASN A 94 2.65 4.45 -12.18
N ARG A 95 3.65 4.91 -11.41
CA ARG A 95 4.95 4.24 -11.35
C ARG A 95 4.89 2.87 -10.69
N VAL A 96 4.07 2.69 -9.65
CA VAL A 96 3.85 1.36 -9.06
C VAL A 96 3.17 0.45 -10.07
N GLU A 97 2.15 0.94 -10.76
CA GLU A 97 1.46 0.20 -11.82
C GLU A 97 2.40 -0.20 -12.97
N GLU A 98 3.19 0.74 -13.48
CA GLU A 98 4.19 0.50 -14.52
C GLU A 98 5.22 -0.55 -14.07
N TRP A 99 5.68 -0.46 -12.82
CA TRP A 99 6.64 -1.42 -12.28
C TRP A 99 6.04 -2.81 -12.12
N VAL A 100 4.83 -2.92 -11.57
CA VAL A 100 4.10 -4.20 -11.45
C VAL A 100 3.91 -4.85 -12.82
N ASN A 101 3.49 -4.06 -13.82
CA ASN A 101 3.34 -4.54 -15.19
C ASN A 101 4.67 -4.97 -15.83
N LEU A 102 5.77 -4.27 -15.52
CA LEU A 102 7.10 -4.59 -16.03
C LEU A 102 7.65 -5.90 -15.47
N ILE A 103 7.51 -6.13 -14.17
CA ILE A 103 8.03 -7.36 -13.52
C ILE A 103 7.11 -8.56 -13.74
N GLY A 104 5.81 -8.32 -13.93
CA GLY A 104 4.79 -9.33 -14.18
C GLY A 104 4.33 -10.06 -12.91
N LEU A 105 3.07 -10.51 -12.93
CA LEU A 105 2.44 -11.19 -11.79
C LEU A 105 3.08 -12.54 -11.45
N ASP A 106 3.63 -13.26 -12.42
CA ASP A 106 4.32 -14.53 -12.17
C ASP A 106 5.56 -14.33 -11.29
N THR A 107 6.33 -13.28 -11.55
CA THR A 107 7.50 -12.92 -10.74
C THR A 107 7.09 -12.53 -9.33
N ILE A 108 6.03 -11.72 -9.20
CA ILE A 108 5.50 -11.32 -7.90
C ILE A 108 5.02 -12.56 -7.13
N GLU A 109 4.33 -13.48 -7.80
CA GLU A 109 3.86 -14.74 -7.20
C GLU A 109 4.99 -15.57 -6.62
N GLU A 110 6.07 -15.72 -7.38
CA GLU A 110 7.20 -16.51 -6.95
C GLU A 110 7.88 -15.88 -5.74
N LYS A 111 8.10 -14.56 -5.79
CA LYS A 111 8.79 -13.82 -4.72
C LYS A 111 7.95 -13.64 -3.46
N SER A 112 6.63 -13.58 -3.58
CA SER A 112 5.75 -13.37 -2.42
C SER A 112 5.60 -14.62 -1.55
N LYS A 113 5.83 -15.82 -2.08
CA LYS A 113 5.69 -17.10 -1.35
C LYS A 113 6.61 -17.23 -0.14
N GLU A 114 7.74 -16.55 -0.16
CA GLU A 114 8.73 -16.59 0.93
C GLU A 114 8.45 -15.54 2.02
N LEU A 115 7.49 -14.65 1.79
CA LEU A 115 7.18 -13.55 2.70
C LEU A 115 6.28 -14.03 3.84
N ASN A 116 6.63 -13.64 5.06
CA ASN A 116 5.74 -13.78 6.19
C ASN A 116 4.74 -12.62 6.19
N VAL A 117 3.49 -12.92 5.89
CA VAL A 117 2.42 -11.92 5.79
C VAL A 117 1.26 -12.24 6.72
N PRO A 118 0.55 -11.21 7.22
CA PRO A 118 -0.66 -11.43 7.99
C PRO A 118 -1.74 -12.06 7.12
N LYS A 119 -2.58 -12.87 7.74
CA LYS A 119 -3.79 -13.38 7.09
C LYS A 119 -4.81 -12.26 6.91
N TRP A 120 -5.72 -12.44 5.97
CA TRP A 120 -6.77 -11.45 5.74
C TRP A 120 -7.61 -11.15 6.99
N LYS A 121 -7.93 -12.19 7.76
CA LYS A 121 -8.65 -12.03 9.04
C LYS A 121 -7.88 -11.14 10.02
N GLU A 122 -6.56 -11.24 10.06
CA GLU A 122 -5.72 -10.42 10.94
C GLU A 122 -5.75 -8.96 10.49
N ILE A 123 -5.70 -8.70 9.17
CA ILE A 123 -5.87 -7.35 8.61
C ILE A 123 -7.22 -6.73 9.00
N LEU A 124 -8.31 -7.49 8.98
CA LEU A 124 -9.63 -7.01 9.41
C LEU A 124 -9.64 -6.55 10.88
N GLU A 125 -8.87 -7.22 11.74
CA GLU A 125 -8.79 -6.93 13.17
C GLU A 125 -7.83 -5.77 13.48
N ILE A 126 -6.61 -5.82 12.94
CA ILE A 126 -5.54 -4.84 13.23
C ILE A 126 -5.67 -3.56 12.40
N LYS A 127 -6.37 -3.62 11.27
CA LYS A 127 -6.60 -2.55 10.28
C LYS A 127 -5.35 -1.99 9.58
N GLN A 128 -4.17 -2.12 10.19
CA GLN A 128 -2.90 -1.57 9.73
C GLN A 128 -1.76 -2.54 10.12
N TYR A 129 -0.99 -2.99 9.14
CA TYR A 129 0.18 -3.84 9.33
C TYR A 129 1.46 -3.05 8.93
N PRO A 130 2.37 -2.78 9.88
CA PRO A 130 3.54 -1.94 9.65
C PRO A 130 4.67 -2.65 8.90
N ARG A 131 5.64 -1.86 8.44
CA ARG A 131 6.96 -2.34 8.04
C ARG A 131 7.79 -2.54 9.31
N GLU A 132 8.19 -3.77 9.60
CA GLU A 132 9.27 -4.04 10.56
C GLU A 132 10.64 -3.82 9.90
#